data_AF-A0A949MST1-F1
#
_entry.id   AF-A0A949MST1-F1
#
_cell.length_a   1.000
_cell.length_b   1.000
_cell.length_c   1.000
_cell.angle_alpha   90.00
_cell.angle_beta   90.00
_cell.angle_gamma   90.00
#
_symmetry.space_group_name_H-M   'P 1'
#
loop_
_entity.id
_entity.type
_entity.pdbx_description
1 polymer ?
#
loop_
_entity_poly.entity_id
_entity_poly.type
_entity_poly.pdbx_seq_one_letter_code
_entity_poly.pdbx_strand_id
1 'polypeptide(L)'
;MEKGLTHFSFKETLHTVLDAAYSVFCHIIFDWAVHGLLVAAVLVIASLILASRHHRLSRPFMAIARRLAIFSAIVAAPGLFTLATTGALPAVGVYNINSIGYICFWSLICAHALGEETNYQLVVKAEENPEELSLENVSSEDLSGAPALAEVKKL
;
A
#
# COMPACT_ATOMS: atom_id res chain seq x y z
N MET A 1 -1.73 -57.24 -16.57
CA MET A 1 -3.09 -57.19 -16.00
C MET A 1 -3.13 -56.01 -15.03
N GLU A 2 -3.74 -54.92 -15.47
CA GLU A 2 -3.84 -53.65 -14.76
C GLU A 2 -4.54 -53.85 -13.41
N LYS A 3 -3.85 -53.46 -12.33
CA LYS A 3 -4.45 -53.34 -10.99
C LYS A 3 -3.92 -52.05 -10.36
N GLY A 4 -4.45 -50.91 -10.81
CA GLY A 4 -3.91 -49.61 -10.40
C GLY A 4 -4.90 -48.45 -10.33
N LEU A 5 -6.21 -48.68 -10.45
CA LEU A 5 -7.20 -47.60 -10.57
C LEU A 5 -8.56 -47.98 -9.95
N THR A 6 -8.62 -48.28 -8.64
CA THR A 6 -9.92 -48.49 -7.97
C THR A 6 -9.90 -48.07 -6.50
N HIS A 7 -9.71 -46.78 -6.22
CA HIS A 7 -10.45 -46.09 -5.15
C HIS A 7 -10.22 -44.58 -5.29
N PHE A 8 -11.08 -43.90 -6.05
CA PHE A 8 -11.13 -42.44 -5.99
C PHE A 8 -11.73 -42.05 -4.64
N SER A 9 -10.87 -41.66 -3.69
CA SER A 9 -11.31 -41.15 -2.39
C SER A 9 -11.53 -39.65 -2.50
N PHE A 10 -12.79 -39.24 -2.66
CA PHE A 10 -13.17 -37.82 -2.71
C PHE A 10 -12.61 -37.04 -1.51
N LYS A 11 -12.55 -37.68 -0.33
CA LYS A 11 -11.97 -37.08 0.89
C LYS A 11 -10.47 -36.79 0.74
N GLU A 12 -9.69 -37.71 0.19
CA GLU A 12 -8.24 -37.51 -0.03
C GLU A 12 -8.00 -36.47 -1.12
N THR A 13 -8.79 -36.49 -2.19
CA THR A 13 -8.71 -35.47 -3.25
C THR A 13 -9.04 -34.08 -2.69
N LEU A 14 -10.09 -33.96 -1.88
CA LEU A 14 -10.49 -32.69 -1.29
C LEU A 14 -9.43 -32.17 -0.29
N HIS A 15 -8.86 -33.03 0.55
CA HIS A 15 -7.74 -32.65 1.42
C HIS A 15 -6.53 -32.15 0.61
N THR A 16 -6.16 -32.86 -0.44
CA THR A 16 -5.02 -32.47 -1.29
C THR A 16 -5.25 -31.12 -1.97
N VAL A 17 -6.47 -30.88 -2.46
CA VAL A 17 -6.85 -29.59 -3.07
C VAL A 17 -6.85 -28.47 -2.03
N LEU A 18 -7.34 -28.72 -0.82
CA LEU A 18 -7.34 -27.74 0.27
C LEU A 18 -5.93 -27.42 0.75
N ASP A 19 -5.06 -28.41 0.90
CA ASP A 19 -3.67 -28.21 1.28
C ASP A 19 -2.90 -27.43 0.21
N ALA A 20 -3.13 -27.75 -1.06
CA ALA A 20 -2.56 -27.00 -2.18
C ALA A 20 -3.08 -25.56 -2.23
N ALA A 21 -4.39 -25.35 -2.03
CA ALA A 21 -4.97 -24.03 -1.94
C ALA A 21 -4.38 -23.26 -0.76
N TYR A 22 -4.35 -23.84 0.44
CA TYR A 22 -3.78 -23.22 1.63
C TYR A 22 -2.31 -22.82 1.43
N SER A 23 -1.52 -23.69 0.80
CA SER A 23 -0.12 -23.42 0.46
C SER A 23 0.00 -22.25 -0.52
N VAL A 24 -0.79 -22.23 -1.59
CA VAL A 24 -0.85 -21.12 -2.56
C VAL A 24 -1.27 -19.82 -1.90
N PHE A 25 -2.33 -19.84 -1.10
CA PHE A 25 -2.81 -18.67 -0.36
C PHE A 25 -1.73 -18.15 0.60
N CYS A 26 -1.12 -19.02 1.42
CA CYS A 26 -0.10 -18.59 2.37
C CYS A 26 1.18 -18.10 1.72
N HIS A 27 1.58 -18.61 0.55
CA HIS A 27 2.81 -18.16 -0.10
C HIS A 27 2.58 -16.95 -1.01
N ILE A 28 1.61 -17.03 -1.92
CA ILE A 28 1.36 -15.99 -2.92
C ILE A 28 0.83 -14.71 -2.26
N ILE A 29 -0.12 -14.84 -1.34
CA ILE A 29 -0.68 -13.66 -0.67
C ILE A 29 0.33 -13.04 0.29
N PHE A 30 1.14 -13.87 0.96
CA PHE A 30 2.20 -13.37 1.82
C PHE A 30 3.26 -12.63 1.01
N ASP A 31 3.75 -13.20 -0.09
CA ASP A 31 4.72 -12.53 -0.96
C ASP A 31 4.14 -11.23 -1.52
N TRP A 32 2.89 -11.25 -2.00
CA TRP A 32 2.20 -10.04 -2.44
C TRP A 32 2.12 -8.97 -1.33
N ALA A 33 1.76 -9.37 -0.11
CA ALA A 33 1.63 -8.46 1.03
C ALA A 33 2.98 -7.89 1.47
N VAL A 34 4.05 -8.69 1.48
CA VAL A 34 5.41 -8.25 1.79
C VAL A 34 5.88 -7.19 0.79
N HIS A 35 5.63 -7.39 -0.51
CA HIS A 35 5.94 -6.37 -1.52
C HIS A 35 5.10 -5.11 -1.32
N GLY A 36 3.84 -5.23 -0.92
CA GLY A 36 2.98 -4.08 -0.59
C GLY A 36 3.50 -3.29 0.60
N LEU A 37 4.01 -3.99 1.61
CA LEU A 37 4.60 -3.39 2.81
C LEU A 37 5.92 -2.67 2.49
N LEU A 38 6.71 -3.23 1.57
CA LEU A 38 7.91 -2.58 1.05
C LEU A 38 7.58 -1.29 0.27
N VAL A 39 6.55 -1.31 -0.59
CA VAL A 39 6.07 -0.11 -1.29
C VAL A 39 5.53 0.93 -0.30
N ALA A 40 4.78 0.49 0.72
CA ALA A 40 4.32 1.38 1.79
C ALA A 40 5.48 2.06 2.51
N ALA A 41 6.55 1.32 2.83
CA ALA A 41 7.76 1.89 3.44
C ALA A 41 8.41 2.95 2.55
N VAL A 42 8.50 2.72 1.23
CA VAL A 42 9.01 3.73 0.28
C VAL A 42 8.14 4.98 0.28
N LEU A 43 6.81 4.84 0.31
CA LEU A 43 5.90 5.98 0.38
C LEU A 43 6.00 6.74 1.71
N VAL A 44 6.20 6.06 2.84
CA VAL A 44 6.47 6.71 4.14
C VAL A 44 7.79 7.49 4.08
N ILE A 45 8.85 6.93 3.49
CA ILE A 45 10.12 7.63 3.36
C ILE A 45 9.95 8.86 2.47
N ALA A 46 9.27 8.72 1.33
CA ALA A 46 8.97 9.84 0.44
C ALA A 46 8.14 10.93 1.17
N SER A 47 7.13 10.54 1.93
CA SER A 47 6.30 11.48 2.68
C SER A 47 7.08 12.22 3.76
N LEU A 48 8.00 11.54 4.47
CA LEU A 48 8.88 12.15 5.47
C LEU A 48 9.87 13.14 4.84
N ILE A 49 10.42 12.82 3.67
CA ILE A 49 11.29 13.73 2.92
C ILE A 49 10.50 14.97 2.48
N LEU A 50 9.27 14.78 1.97
CA LEU A 50 8.39 15.89 1.58
C LEU A 50 7.95 16.73 2.79
N ALA A 51 7.66 16.09 3.93
CA ALA A 51 7.30 16.76 5.17
C ALA A 51 8.45 17.62 5.71
N SER A 52 9.68 17.10 5.62
CA SER A 52 10.89 17.85 5.97
C SER A 52 11.12 19.07 5.09
N ARG A 53 10.52 19.10 3.89
CA ARG A 53 10.53 20.25 2.98
C ARG A 53 9.24 21.07 3.03
N HIS A 54 8.38 20.86 4.03
CA HIS A 54 7.08 21.52 4.17
C HIS A 54 6.20 21.45 2.91
N HIS A 55 6.36 20.40 2.09
CA HIS A 55 5.59 20.27 0.87
C HIS A 55 4.17 19.81 1.18
N ARG A 56 3.16 20.45 0.58
CA ARG A 56 1.73 20.16 0.79
C ARG A 56 1.34 18.72 0.41
N LEU A 57 2.11 18.11 -0.48
CA LEU A 57 1.97 16.70 -0.87
C LEU A 57 2.43 15.69 0.19
N SER A 58 3.06 16.12 1.29
CA SER A 58 3.47 15.19 2.36
C SER A 58 2.27 14.49 3.03
N ARG A 59 1.17 15.21 3.24
CA ARG A 59 -0.06 14.69 3.86
C ARG A 59 -0.76 13.60 3.04
N PRO A 60 -1.05 13.76 1.74
CA PRO A 60 -1.70 12.70 0.95
C PRO A 60 -0.80 11.45 0.83
N PHE A 61 0.51 11.63 0.66
CA PHE A 61 1.46 10.52 0.65
C PHE A 61 1.45 9.74 1.97
N MET A 62 1.46 10.43 3.12
CA MET A 62 1.44 9.78 4.44
C MET A 62 0.10 9.06 4.70
N ALA A 63 -1.03 9.64 4.29
CA ALA A 63 -2.35 9.05 4.45
C ALA A 63 -2.48 7.72 3.68
N ILE A 64 -2.08 7.71 2.41
CA ILE A 64 -2.09 6.49 1.58
C ILE A 64 -1.08 5.46 2.10
N ALA A 65 0.14 5.87 2.44
CA ALA A 65 1.15 4.97 2.97
C ALA A 65 0.67 4.24 4.24
N ARG A 66 -0.02 4.94 5.14
CA ARG A 66 -0.60 4.33 6.35
C ARG A 66 -1.71 3.34 6.04
N ARG A 67 -2.64 3.69 5.14
CA ARG A 67 -3.74 2.78 4.74
C ARG A 67 -3.18 1.51 4.08
N LEU A 68 -2.19 1.68 3.21
CA LEU A 68 -1.49 0.60 2.53
C LEU A 68 -0.73 -0.31 3.50
N ALA A 69 -0.04 0.27 4.48
CA ALA A 69 0.68 -0.47 5.51
C ALA A 69 -0.27 -1.31 6.38
N ILE A 70 -1.41 -0.76 6.79
CA ILE A 70 -2.40 -1.49 7.58
C ILE A 70 -2.99 -2.65 6.77
N PHE A 71 -3.38 -2.39 5.53
CA PHE A 71 -3.95 -3.41 4.67
C PHE A 71 -2.96 -4.54 4.38
N SER A 72 -1.72 -4.20 4.00
CA SER A 72 -0.66 -5.20 3.77
C SER A 72 -0.31 -5.98 5.04
N ALA A 73 -0.31 -5.35 6.22
CA ALA A 73 -0.07 -6.04 7.48
C ALA A 73 -1.17 -7.06 7.84
N ILE A 74 -2.44 -6.71 7.63
CA ILE A 74 -3.58 -7.63 7.86
C ILE A 74 -3.48 -8.83 6.92
N VAL A 75 -3.20 -8.56 5.65
CA VAL A 75 -3.12 -9.62 4.62
C VAL A 75 -1.87 -10.50 4.79
N ALA A 76 -0.78 -9.98 5.34
CA ALA A 76 0.42 -10.75 5.67
C ALA A 76 0.23 -11.65 6.91
N ALA A 77 -0.75 -11.38 7.78
CA ALA A 77 -0.90 -12.05 9.07
C ALA A 77 -1.03 -13.59 8.99
N PRO A 78 -1.81 -14.18 8.05
CA PRO A 78 -1.90 -15.64 7.92
C PRO A 78 -0.55 -16.28 7.55
N GLY A 79 0.18 -15.69 6.58
CA GLY A 79 1.49 -16.19 6.18
C GLY A 79 2.54 -16.01 7.27
N LEU A 80 2.49 -14.90 8.01
CA LEU A 80 3.37 -14.64 9.14
C LEU A 80 3.11 -15.61 10.30
N PHE A 81 1.84 -15.93 10.57
CA PHE A 81 1.45 -16.92 11.59
C PHE A 81 1.97 -18.32 11.24
N THR A 82 1.81 -18.73 9.98
CA THR A 82 2.36 -20.01 9.50
C THR A 82 3.88 -20.00 9.63
N LEU A 83 4.56 -18.96 9.13
CA LEU A 83 6.02 -18.84 9.25
C LEU A 83 6.50 -18.87 10.71
N ALA A 84 5.80 -18.22 11.63
CA ALA A 84 6.15 -18.19 13.05
C ALA A 84 5.94 -19.54 13.76
N THR A 85 4.97 -20.34 13.32
CA THR A 85 4.63 -21.63 13.94
C THR A 85 5.42 -22.79 13.35
N THR A 86 5.67 -22.80 12.04
CA THR A 86 6.35 -23.90 11.32
C THR A 86 7.80 -23.59 10.96
N GLY A 87 8.25 -22.34 11.08
CA GLY A 87 9.60 -21.89 10.72
C GLY A 87 9.87 -21.85 9.21
N ALA A 88 8.90 -22.26 8.38
CA ALA A 88 8.98 -22.30 6.93
C ALA A 88 7.60 -22.10 6.30
N LEU A 89 7.55 -21.39 5.18
CA LEU A 89 6.35 -21.31 4.36
C LEU A 89 6.13 -22.66 3.62
N PRO A 90 4.87 -23.10 3.47
CA PRO A 90 4.55 -24.40 2.88
C PRO A 90 5.00 -24.45 1.42
N ALA A 91 5.89 -25.38 1.07
CA ALA A 91 6.48 -25.49 -0.26
C ALA A 91 5.42 -25.51 -1.36
N VAL A 92 5.34 -24.42 -2.12
CA VAL A 92 4.56 -24.37 -3.36
C VAL A 92 5.42 -24.90 -4.51
N GLY A 93 4.79 -25.48 -5.54
CA GLY A 93 5.47 -25.83 -6.79
C GLY A 93 6.18 -24.62 -7.41
N VAL A 94 6.92 -24.83 -8.50
CA VAL A 94 7.69 -23.76 -9.17
C VAL A 94 6.76 -22.67 -9.72
N TYR A 95 6.41 -21.70 -8.87
CA TYR A 95 5.72 -20.47 -9.22
C TYR A 95 6.76 -19.36 -9.26
N ASN A 96 7.32 -19.12 -10.44
CA ASN A 96 8.24 -18.00 -10.63
C ASN A 96 7.44 -16.74 -11.00
N ILE A 97 6.63 -16.24 -10.07
CA ILE A 97 6.06 -14.90 -10.22
C ILE A 97 7.20 -13.93 -9.94
N ASN A 98 7.69 -13.31 -11.01
CA ASN A 98 8.79 -12.37 -10.94
C ASN A 98 8.36 -11.18 -10.04
N SER A 99 9.16 -10.86 -9.02
CA SER A 99 8.90 -9.77 -8.05
C SER A 99 8.53 -8.44 -8.70
N ILE A 100 8.98 -8.21 -9.93
CA ILE A 100 8.63 -7.03 -10.72
C ILE A 100 7.13 -6.88 -10.97
N GLY A 101 6.39 -7.98 -11.14
CA GLY A 101 4.94 -7.96 -11.34
C GLY A 101 4.21 -7.40 -10.13
N TYR A 102 4.61 -7.81 -8.93
CA TYR A 102 4.04 -7.30 -7.67
C TYR A 102 4.36 -5.83 -7.46
N ILE A 103 5.60 -5.40 -7.75
CA ILE A 103 5.99 -3.99 -7.61
C ILE A 103 5.18 -3.12 -8.57
N CYS A 104 5.05 -3.52 -9.84
CA CYS A 104 4.25 -2.78 -10.83
C CYS A 104 2.78 -2.66 -10.41
N PHE A 105 2.20 -3.76 -9.93
CA PHE A 105 0.81 -3.78 -9.46
C PHE A 105 0.59 -2.84 -8.28
N TRP A 106 1.46 -2.91 -7.26
CA TRP A 106 1.39 -2.01 -6.12
C TRP A 106 1.62 -0.55 -6.50
N SER A 107 2.54 -0.29 -7.43
CA SER A 107 2.81 1.07 -7.94
C SER A 107 1.58 1.66 -8.62
N LEU A 108 0.84 0.86 -9.40
CA LEU A 108 -0.38 1.30 -10.08
C LEU A 108 -1.49 1.64 -9.08
N ILE A 109 -1.69 0.77 -8.07
CA ILE A 109 -2.63 1.04 -6.97
C ILE A 109 -2.26 2.34 -6.24
N CYS A 110 -0.97 2.50 -5.90
CA CYS A 110 -0.49 3.67 -5.19
C CYS A 110 -0.67 4.94 -6.02
N ALA A 111 -0.33 4.91 -7.31
CA ALA A 111 -0.48 6.07 -8.19
C ALA A 111 -1.95 6.51 -8.29
N HIS A 112 -2.87 5.54 -8.42
CA HIS A 112 -4.30 5.83 -8.47
C HIS A 112 -4.82 6.41 -7.15
N ALA A 113 -4.55 5.74 -6.03
CA ALA A 113 -5.00 6.18 -4.71
C ALA A 113 -4.40 7.53 -4.30
N LEU A 114 -3.14 7.78 -4.68
CA LEU A 114 -2.48 9.06 -4.46
C LEU A 114 -3.11 10.18 -5.30
N GLY A 115 -3.48 9.88 -6.55
CA GLY A 115 -4.17 10.84 -7.41
C GLY A 115 -5.51 11.27 -6.82
N GLU A 116 -6.30 10.32 -6.34
CA GLU A 116 -7.59 10.58 -5.69
C GLU A 116 -7.42 11.40 -4.39
N GLU A 117 -6.49 10.99 -3.51
CA GLU A 117 -6.27 11.67 -2.23
C GLU A 117 -5.66 13.06 -2.43
N THR A 118 -4.78 13.25 -3.42
CA THR A 118 -4.23 14.56 -3.78
C THR A 118 -5.32 15.48 -4.31
N ASN A 119 -6.19 14.97 -5.19
CA ASN A 119 -7.32 15.74 -5.71
C ASN A 119 -8.30 16.13 -4.58
N TYR A 120 -8.60 15.21 -3.67
CA TYR A 120 -9.45 15.48 -2.51
C TYR A 120 -8.86 16.57 -1.61
N GLN A 121 -7.56 16.50 -1.30
CA GLN A 121 -6.92 17.47 -0.39
C GLN A 121 -6.66 18.85 -1.01
N LEU A 122 -6.40 18.92 -2.33
CA LEU A 122 -6.06 20.18 -3.00
C LEU A 122 -7.26 20.90 -3.63
N VAL A 123 -8.29 20.17 -4.07
CA VAL A 123 -9.44 20.76 -4.77
C VAL A 123 -10.66 20.77 -3.86
N VAL A 124 -11.09 19.60 -3.38
CA VAL A 124 -12.37 19.47 -2.66
C VAL A 124 -12.28 20.08 -1.25
N LYS A 125 -11.25 19.71 -0.47
CA LYS A 125 -11.08 20.22 0.89
C LYS A 125 -10.77 21.72 0.91
N ALA A 126 -10.10 22.22 -0.12
CA ALA A 126 -9.80 23.65 -0.27
C ALA A 126 -11.06 24.49 -0.53
N GLU A 127 -12.04 23.92 -1.24
CA GLU A 127 -13.32 24.57 -1.55
C GLU A 127 -14.27 24.56 -0.34
N GLU A 128 -14.22 23.52 0.49
CA GLU A 128 -15.07 23.36 1.68
C GLU A 128 -14.59 24.19 2.89
N ASN A 129 -13.27 24.50 2.97
CA ASN A 129 -12.70 25.21 4.12
C ASN A 129 -11.58 26.19 3.72
N PRO A 130 -11.92 27.36 3.13
CA PRO A 130 -10.93 28.30 2.58
C PRO A 130 -9.99 28.94 3.63
N GLU A 131 -10.33 28.91 4.92
CA GLU A 131 -9.49 29.47 6.00
C GLU A 131 -8.29 28.56 6.40
N GLU A 132 -8.36 27.24 6.17
CA GLU A 132 -7.20 26.35 6.41
C GLU A 132 -6.09 26.56 5.36
N LEU A 133 -6.46 26.94 4.14
CA LEU A 133 -5.53 27.12 3.02
C LEU A 133 -4.67 28.39 3.17
N SER A 134 -5.25 29.47 3.71
CA SER A 134 -4.57 30.75 3.91
C SER A 134 -3.56 30.68 5.04
N LEU A 135 -3.85 29.96 6.13
CA LEU A 135 -2.90 29.75 7.23
C LEU A 135 -1.71 28.86 6.84
N GLU A 136 -1.92 27.85 5.98
CA GLU A 136 -0.82 27.02 5.46
C GLU A 136 0.04 27.77 4.43
N ASN A 137 -0.55 28.60 3.56
CA ASN A 137 0.22 29.43 2.63
C ASN A 137 1.08 30.47 3.37
N VAL A 138 0.55 31.12 4.40
CA VAL A 138 1.32 32.06 5.23
C VAL A 138 2.49 31.35 5.93
N SER A 139 2.30 30.14 6.46
CA SER A 139 3.39 29.37 7.08
C SER A 139 4.49 28.91 6.11
N SER A 140 4.16 28.78 4.82
CA SER A 140 5.09 28.36 3.76
C SER A 140 5.86 29.54 3.17
N GLU A 141 5.23 30.72 3.09
CA GLU A 141 5.83 31.95 2.58
C GLU A 141 6.68 32.69 3.64
N ASP A 142 6.38 32.54 4.94
CA ASP A 142 7.10 33.25 6.01
C ASP A 142 8.54 32.75 6.28
N LEU A 143 8.98 31.65 5.66
CA LEU A 143 10.38 31.18 5.70
C LEU A 143 11.20 31.55 4.46
N SER A 144 10.61 32.26 3.49
CA SER A 144 11.29 32.77 2.30
C SER A 144 11.08 34.28 2.15
N GLY A 145 11.52 35.07 3.13
CA GLY A 145 11.84 36.50 3.00
C GLY A 145 10.77 37.42 2.38
N ALA A 146 10.07 38.18 3.23
CA ALA A 146 9.15 39.27 2.87
C ALA A 146 9.83 40.46 2.11
N PRO A 147 9.13 41.53 1.65
CA PRO A 147 7.68 41.78 1.53
C PRO A 147 7.23 42.39 0.16
N ALA A 148 5.93 42.28 -0.20
CA ALA A 148 5.11 43.24 -0.99
C ALA A 148 3.87 42.49 -1.51
N LEU A 149 2.65 42.76 -1.05
CA LEU A 149 1.84 43.89 -1.52
C LEU A 149 0.64 44.06 -0.58
N ALA A 150 0.76 45.04 0.32
CA ALA A 150 -0.38 45.68 0.93
C ALA A 150 -0.87 46.78 -0.03
N GLU A 151 -1.73 46.44 -0.99
CA GLU A 151 -2.55 47.46 -1.68
C GLU A 151 -3.75 46.86 -2.43
N VAL A 152 -4.79 46.43 -1.71
CA VAL A 152 -6.17 46.51 -2.24
C VAL A 152 -7.12 46.86 -1.09
N LYS A 153 -7.05 48.11 -0.65
CA LYS A 153 -8.18 48.76 0.04
C LYS A 153 -8.33 50.17 -0.49
N LYS A 154 -9.06 50.28 -1.61
CA LYS A 154 -9.91 51.40 -2.06
C LYS A 154 -10.00 51.39 -3.58
N LEU A 155 -11.10 50.85 -4.10
CA LEU A 155 -12.07 51.52 -4.99
C LEU A 155 -13.27 50.59 -5.16
#